data_AF-A0A0N1B280-F1
#
_entry.id   AF-A0A0N1B280-F1
#
_cell.length_a   1.000
_cell.length_b   1.000
_cell.length_c   1.000
_cell.angle_alpha   90.00
_cell.angle_beta   90.00
_cell.angle_gamma   90.00
#
_symmetry.space_group_name_H-M   'P 1'
#
loop_
_entity.id
_entity.type
_entity.pdbx_description
1 polymer ?
#
loop_
_entity_poly.entity_id
_entity_poly.type
_entity_poly.pdbx_seq_one_letter_code
_entity_poly.pdbx_strand_id
1 'polypeptide(L)'
;MPPAPDWLTTLGLAVVVFASTNIDDILLLAAFFSDKALAARNVVLGQFAGIGMLVAASAAAALLAVVVPAGWIALLGLLPLALGLRALLARWRSTDDEDDDAPDNPRLERARRGGSAAQVVAVAAVTVANGGDNLGIYIPLFATQPEHLAFFVVVFAAMTALWCALGYLLVNNRYAGERVQRVAQAALPWVLIGLGLYILSGARVLL
;
A
#
# COMPACT_ATOMS: atom_id res chain seq x y z
N MET A 1 -10.61 16.25 29.36
CA MET A 1 -11.12 15.16 28.50
C MET A 1 -10.28 15.17 27.24
N PRO A 2 -9.70 14.05 26.80
CA PRO A 2 -9.18 13.98 25.44
C PRO A 2 -10.33 14.35 24.46
N PRO A 3 -10.05 15.07 23.36
CA PRO A 3 -11.07 15.35 22.36
C PRO A 3 -11.68 14.02 21.88
N ALA A 4 -12.98 14.04 21.55
CA ALA A 4 -13.62 12.87 20.95
C ALA A 4 -12.82 12.45 19.71
N PRO A 5 -12.59 11.14 19.48
CA PRO A 5 -11.90 10.67 18.29
C PRO A 5 -12.65 11.20 17.06
N ASP A 6 -11.96 11.99 16.24
CA ASP A 6 -12.50 12.49 14.99
C ASP A 6 -12.40 11.37 13.95
N TRP A 7 -13.39 10.46 13.99
CA TRP A 7 -13.48 9.30 13.12
C TRP A 7 -13.42 9.64 11.63
N LEU A 8 -13.85 10.85 11.24
CA LEU A 8 -13.77 11.31 9.86
C LEU A 8 -12.32 11.57 9.45
N THR A 9 -11.52 12.18 10.32
CA THR A 9 -10.08 12.36 10.06
C THR A 9 -9.33 11.03 10.02
N THR A 10 -9.61 10.10 10.94
CA THR A 10 -8.98 8.77 10.95
C THR A 10 -9.36 7.98 9.70
N LEU A 11 -10.63 8.04 9.27
CA LEU A 11 -11.08 7.42 8.02
C LEU A 11 -10.38 8.04 6.81
N GLY A 12 -10.33 9.37 6.73
CA GLY A 12 -9.64 10.08 5.66
C GLY A 12 -8.16 9.71 5.58
N LEU A 13 -7.48 9.67 6.74
CA LEU A 13 -6.09 9.23 6.85
C LEU A 13 -5.91 7.78 6.37
N ALA A 14 -6.77 6.86 6.82
CA ALA A 14 -6.73 5.46 6.42
C ALA A 14 -6.90 5.30 4.90
N VAL A 15 -7.89 5.97 4.31
CA VAL A 15 -8.16 5.93 2.87
C VAL A 15 -6.99 6.52 2.09
N VAL A 16 -6.48 7.69 2.50
CA VAL A 16 -5.35 8.34 1.82
C VAL A 16 -4.09 7.48 1.90
N VAL A 17 -3.77 6.94 3.08
CA VAL A 17 -2.62 6.07 3.28
C VAL A 17 -2.74 4.83 2.41
N PHE A 18 -3.85 4.11 2.49
CA PHE A 18 -4.06 2.92 1.68
C PHE A 18 -4.01 3.22 0.18
N ALA A 19 -4.69 4.28 -0.26
CA ALA A 19 -4.70 4.67 -1.67
C ALA A 19 -3.30 5.03 -2.16
N SER A 20 -2.51 5.73 -1.34
CA SER A 20 -1.17 6.15 -1.69
C SER A 20 -0.21 4.98 -1.86
N THR A 21 -0.29 3.96 -0.99
CA THR A 21 0.60 2.78 -1.04
C THR A 21 0.18 1.74 -2.07
N ASN A 22 -1.10 1.71 -2.46
CA ASN A 22 -1.62 0.66 -3.35
C ASN A 22 -1.98 1.20 -4.74
N ILE A 23 -1.66 2.45 -5.09
CA ILE A 23 -2.05 2.95 -6.41
C ILE A 23 -1.38 2.16 -7.54
N ASP A 24 -0.13 1.76 -7.36
CA ASP A 24 0.61 1.00 -8.36
C ASP A 24 0.07 -0.45 -8.49
N ASP A 25 -0.61 -0.98 -7.46
CA ASP A 25 -1.30 -2.27 -7.52
C ASP A 25 -2.47 -2.27 -8.53
N ILE A 26 -3.04 -1.11 -8.89
CA ILE A 26 -4.20 -1.06 -9.80
C ILE A 26 -3.87 -1.67 -11.16
N LEU A 27 -2.71 -1.33 -11.74
CA LEU A 27 -2.29 -1.90 -13.02
C LEU A 27 -1.91 -3.38 -12.89
N LEU A 28 -1.28 -3.75 -11.77
CA LEU A 28 -0.93 -5.13 -11.46
C LEU A 28 -2.17 -6.02 -11.33
N LEU A 29 -3.21 -5.52 -10.64
CA LEU A 29 -4.51 -6.18 -10.53
C LEU A 29 -5.21 -6.28 -11.89
N ALA A 30 -5.21 -5.20 -12.69
CA ALA A 30 -5.75 -5.23 -14.04
C ALA A 30 -5.04 -6.28 -14.91
N ALA A 31 -3.71 -6.39 -14.80
CA ALA A 31 -2.92 -7.42 -15.48
C ALA A 31 -3.32 -8.84 -15.00
N PHE A 32 -3.44 -9.06 -13.70
CA PHE A 32 -3.90 -10.36 -13.16
C PHE A 32 -5.31 -10.73 -13.60
N PHE A 33 -6.24 -9.79 -13.62
CA PHE A 33 -7.61 -10.06 -14.08
C PHE A 33 -7.72 -10.22 -15.59
N SER A 34 -6.76 -9.68 -16.37
CA SER A 34 -6.70 -9.90 -17.82
C SER A 34 -6.15 -11.29 -18.21
N ASP A 35 -5.40 -11.93 -17.31
CA ASP A 35 -4.83 -13.26 -17.53
C ASP A 35 -5.89 -14.36 -17.35
N LYS A 36 -6.33 -14.92 -18.47
CA LYS A 36 -7.36 -15.99 -18.50
C LYS A 36 -6.94 -17.27 -17.77
N ALA A 37 -5.64 -17.49 -17.55
CA ALA A 37 -5.15 -18.64 -16.80
C ALA A 37 -5.31 -18.46 -15.27
N LEU A 38 -5.48 -17.23 -14.80
CA LEU A 38 -5.75 -16.92 -13.40
C LEU A 38 -7.26 -16.82 -13.17
N ALA A 39 -7.79 -17.62 -12.25
CA ALA A 39 -9.19 -17.46 -11.87
C ALA A 39 -9.36 -16.16 -11.07
N ALA A 40 -10.35 -15.33 -11.42
CA ALA A 40 -10.61 -14.06 -10.75
C ALA A 40 -10.76 -14.21 -9.21
N ARG A 41 -11.41 -15.29 -8.75
CA ARG A 41 -11.49 -15.62 -7.31
C ARG A 41 -10.10 -15.81 -6.68
N ASN A 42 -9.18 -16.46 -7.37
CA ASN A 42 -7.82 -16.70 -6.86
C ASN A 42 -7.00 -15.41 -6.83
N VAL A 43 -7.22 -14.49 -7.78
CA VAL A 43 -6.63 -13.15 -7.76
C VAL A 43 -7.12 -12.37 -6.53
N VAL A 44 -8.43 -12.34 -6.29
CA VAL A 44 -9.00 -11.68 -5.11
C VAL A 44 -8.45 -12.27 -3.81
N LEU A 45 -8.48 -13.60 -3.68
CA LEU A 45 -7.95 -14.29 -2.49
C LEU A 45 -6.45 -14.03 -2.29
N GLY A 46 -5.67 -14.02 -3.38
CA GLY A 46 -4.25 -13.72 -3.36
C GLY A 46 -3.98 -12.28 -2.91
N GLN A 47 -4.72 -11.31 -3.42
CA GLN A 47 -4.58 -9.91 -3.02
C GLN A 47 -4.92 -9.71 -1.54
N PHE A 48 -6.02 -10.32 -1.06
CA PHE A 48 -6.36 -10.27 0.37
C PHE A 48 -5.30 -10.93 1.25
N ALA A 49 -4.73 -12.06 0.82
CA ALA A 49 -3.65 -12.72 1.54
C ALA A 49 -2.37 -11.86 1.55
N GLY A 50 -2.02 -11.24 0.42
CA GLY A 50 -0.84 -10.39 0.29
C GLY A 50 -0.93 -9.12 1.14
N ILE A 51 -2.01 -8.34 0.96
CA ILE A 51 -2.25 -7.14 1.77
C ILE A 51 -2.41 -7.51 3.25
N GLY A 52 -3.13 -8.59 3.56
CA GLY A 52 -3.29 -9.08 4.93
C GLY A 52 -1.95 -9.40 5.58
N MET A 53 -1.01 -9.99 4.84
CA MET A 53 0.35 -10.27 5.33
C MET A 53 1.14 -8.99 5.59
N LEU A 54 1.08 -8.01 4.69
CA LEU A 54 1.72 -6.70 4.87
C LEU A 54 1.17 -5.99 6.12
N VAL A 55 -0.17 -5.94 6.25
CA VAL A 55 -0.84 -5.35 7.41
C VAL A 55 -0.48 -6.07 8.70
N ALA A 56 -0.48 -7.40 8.71
CA ALA A 56 -0.11 -8.18 9.89
C ALA A 56 1.36 -7.98 10.28
N ALA A 57 2.28 -7.97 9.30
CA ALA A 57 3.68 -7.69 9.54
C ALA A 57 3.89 -6.27 10.08
N SER A 58 3.21 -5.27 9.51
CA SER A 58 3.25 -3.89 9.98
C SER A 58 2.69 -3.73 11.38
N ALA A 59 1.56 -4.39 11.68
CA ALA A 59 0.94 -4.38 13.00
C ALA A 59 1.84 -5.04 14.04
N ALA A 60 2.45 -6.18 13.73
CA ALA A 60 3.39 -6.85 14.61
C ALA A 60 4.61 -5.96 14.90
N ALA A 61 5.22 -5.36 13.87
CA ALA A 61 6.33 -4.44 14.03
C ALA A 61 5.96 -3.19 14.84
N ALA A 62 4.77 -2.63 14.61
CA ALA A 62 4.25 -1.50 15.36
C ALA A 62 4.03 -1.83 16.84
N LEU A 63 3.43 -2.97 17.16
CA LEU A 63 3.21 -3.41 18.54
C LEU A 63 4.53 -3.67 19.29
N LEU A 64 5.55 -4.18 18.60
CA LEU A 64 6.90 -4.29 19.17
C LEU A 64 7.52 -2.91 19.45
N ALA A 65 7.18 -1.90 18.63
CA ALA A 65 7.66 -0.53 18.81
C ALA A 65 6.97 0.22 19.96
N VAL A 66 5.81 -0.21 20.45
CA VAL A 66 5.07 0.43 21.57
C VAL A 66 5.86 0.38 22.90
N VAL A 67 6.82 -0.54 23.03
CA VAL A 67 7.72 -0.60 24.21
C VAL A 67 8.68 0.60 24.25
N VAL A 68 8.83 1.32 23.13
CA VAL A 68 9.73 2.45 22.96
C VAL A 68 8.99 3.76 23.33
N PRO A 69 9.62 4.73 24.03
CA PRO A 69 8.96 5.99 24.38
C PRO A 69 8.42 6.73 23.14
N ALA A 70 7.24 7.35 23.27
CA ALA A 70 6.49 7.96 22.17
C ALA A 70 7.31 8.92 21.28
N GLY A 71 8.26 9.65 21.86
CA GLY A 71 9.14 10.54 21.11
C GLY A 71 10.03 9.84 20.08
N TRP A 72 10.48 8.62 20.37
CA TRP A 72 11.27 7.81 19.44
C TRP A 72 10.39 7.14 18.38
N ILE A 73 9.14 6.82 18.71
CA ILE A 73 8.15 6.34 17.73
C ILE A 73 7.91 7.41 16.65
N ALA A 74 7.87 8.68 17.02
CA ALA A 74 7.72 9.77 16.07
C ALA A 74 8.86 9.86 15.04
N LEU A 75 10.05 9.33 15.33
CA LEU A 75 11.15 9.24 14.36
C LEU A 75 10.84 8.28 13.21
N LEU A 76 9.89 7.36 13.37
CA LEU A 76 9.40 6.52 12.28
C LEU A 76 8.79 7.35 11.14
N GLY A 77 8.38 8.60 11.39
CA GLY A 77 7.97 9.54 10.36
C GLY A 77 9.08 9.90 9.36
N LEU A 78 10.35 9.63 9.67
CA LEU A 78 11.45 9.74 8.72
C LEU A 78 11.30 8.76 7.54
N LEU A 79 10.67 7.58 7.74
CA LEU A 79 10.47 6.62 6.66
C LEU A 79 9.56 7.17 5.55
N PRO A 80 8.30 7.56 5.82
CA PRO A 80 7.42 8.14 4.81
C PRO A 80 8.00 9.45 4.26
N LEU A 81 8.68 10.26 5.08
CA LEU A 81 9.35 11.47 4.59
C LEU A 81 10.46 11.15 3.58
N ALA A 82 11.34 10.20 3.88
CA ALA A 82 12.41 9.77 2.98
C ALA A 82 11.85 9.15 1.69
N LEU A 83 10.79 8.34 1.78
CA LEU A 83 10.10 7.78 0.60
C LEU A 83 9.52 8.89 -0.28
N GLY A 84 8.87 9.89 0.32
CA GLY A 84 8.35 11.06 -0.40
C GLY A 84 9.45 11.88 -1.08
N LEU A 85 10.55 12.18 -0.38
CA LEU A 85 11.69 12.90 -0.98
C LEU A 85 12.33 12.09 -2.12
N ARG A 86 12.50 10.78 -1.94
CA ARG A 86 13.04 9.90 -2.98
C ARG A 86 12.15 9.90 -4.22
N ALA A 87 10.83 9.88 -4.05
CA ALA A 87 9.88 9.93 -5.15
C ALA A 87 9.93 11.27 -5.90
N LEU A 88 10.15 12.41 -5.21
CA LEU A 88 10.41 13.69 -5.88
C LEU A 88 11.72 13.70 -6.67
N LEU A 89 12.79 13.17 -6.07
CA LEU A 89 14.12 13.13 -6.70
C LEU A 89 14.17 12.23 -7.93
N ALA A 90 13.49 11.08 -7.88
CA ALA A 90 13.38 10.18 -9.03
C ALA A 90 12.75 10.90 -10.23
N ARG A 91 11.70 11.68 -9.99
CA ARG A 91 11.01 12.45 -11.04
C ARG A 91 11.81 13.55 -11.68
N TRP A 92 12.66 14.19 -10.88
CA TRP A 92 13.56 15.21 -11.39
C TRP A 92 14.67 14.65 -12.26
N ARG A 93 14.96 13.34 -12.14
CA ARG A 93 16.02 12.65 -12.87
C ARG A 93 15.53 11.88 -14.10
N SER A 94 14.23 11.68 -14.26
CA SER A 94 13.66 10.92 -15.38
C SER A 94 13.29 11.84 -16.55
N THR A 95 14.25 12.01 -17.46
CA THR A 95 14.00 12.04 -18.91
C THR A 95 14.59 10.73 -19.44
N ASP A 96 13.89 10.08 -20.38
CA ASP A 96 14.18 8.82 -21.08
C ASP A 96 13.45 7.54 -20.58
N ASP A 97 12.69 7.03 -21.56
CA ASP A 97 12.03 5.75 -21.87
C ASP A 97 11.96 4.60 -20.84
N GLU A 98 10.82 3.91 -20.86
CA GLU A 98 10.76 2.47 -21.15
C GLU A 98 9.31 2.02 -21.45
N ASP A 99 9.14 1.37 -22.61
CA ASP A 99 7.99 0.54 -22.96
C ASP A 99 7.94 -0.66 -21.99
N ASP A 100 6.89 -0.75 -21.17
CA ASP A 100 6.77 -1.78 -20.15
C ASP A 100 5.98 -2.98 -20.69
N ASP A 101 6.70 -3.86 -21.41
CA ASP A 101 6.30 -5.26 -21.56
C ASP A 101 6.41 -5.93 -20.18
N ALA A 102 5.27 -6.32 -19.62
CA ALA A 102 5.19 -6.91 -18.28
C ALA A 102 6.23 -8.03 -18.12
N PRO A 103 7.13 -7.96 -17.12
CA PRO A 103 8.20 -8.93 -16.97
C PRO A 103 7.59 -10.31 -16.73
N ASP A 104 8.07 -11.28 -17.50
CA ASP A 104 7.68 -12.68 -17.39
C ASP A 104 8.04 -13.18 -15.99
N ASN A 105 7.05 -13.21 -15.09
CA ASN A 105 7.29 -13.56 -13.69
C ASN A 105 7.27 -15.09 -13.55
N PRO A 106 8.40 -15.75 -13.24
CA PRO A 106 8.46 -17.20 -13.17
C PRO A 106 7.55 -17.81 -12.08
N ARG A 107 7.05 -17.00 -11.13
CA ARG A 107 6.02 -17.42 -10.16
C ARG A 107 4.64 -17.50 -10.81
N LEU A 108 4.29 -16.57 -11.69
CA LEU A 108 3.03 -16.57 -12.44
C LEU A 108 3.02 -17.71 -13.46
N GLU A 109 4.13 -17.98 -14.15
CA GLU A 109 4.21 -19.13 -15.06
C GLU A 109 3.94 -20.48 -14.35
N ARG A 110 4.50 -20.68 -13.16
CA ARG A 110 4.23 -21.88 -12.35
C ARG A 110 2.79 -21.92 -11.87
N ALA A 111 2.21 -20.77 -11.51
CA ALA A 111 0.81 -20.67 -11.12
C ALA A 111 -0.17 -20.99 -12.26
N ARG A 112 0.14 -20.59 -13.50
CA ARG A 112 -0.64 -20.92 -14.71
C ARG A 112 -0.73 -22.43 -14.94
N ARG A 113 0.34 -23.16 -14.58
CA ARG A 113 0.40 -24.64 -14.67
C ARG A 113 -0.05 -25.35 -13.39
N GLY A 114 -0.32 -24.59 -12.33
CA GLY A 114 -0.69 -25.11 -11.00
C GLY A 114 -2.18 -25.02 -10.69
N GLY A 115 -2.57 -25.60 -9.54
CA GLY A 115 -3.94 -25.51 -9.04
C GLY A 115 -4.27 -24.16 -8.40
N SER A 116 -5.53 -24.00 -7.95
CA SER A 116 -6.01 -22.73 -7.37
C SER A 116 -5.15 -22.18 -6.22
N ALA A 117 -4.63 -23.06 -5.36
CA ALA A 117 -3.73 -22.65 -4.27
C ALA A 117 -2.43 -22.02 -4.78
N ALA A 118 -1.84 -22.55 -5.86
CA ALA A 118 -0.63 -22.00 -6.45
C ALA A 118 -0.86 -20.60 -7.04
N GLN A 119 -2.04 -20.36 -7.61
CA GLN A 119 -2.44 -19.04 -8.11
C GLN A 119 -2.59 -18.03 -6.98
N VAL A 120 -3.29 -18.40 -5.90
CA VAL A 120 -3.44 -17.54 -4.71
C VAL A 120 -2.08 -17.17 -4.13
N VAL A 121 -1.19 -18.15 -3.97
CA VAL A 121 0.17 -17.94 -3.44
C VAL A 121 1.00 -17.06 -4.37
N ALA A 122 0.94 -17.26 -5.68
CA ALA A 122 1.70 -16.44 -6.62
C ALA A 122 1.23 -14.98 -6.61
N VAL A 123 -0.08 -14.74 -6.65
CA VAL A 123 -0.64 -13.39 -6.55
C VAL A 123 -0.24 -12.75 -5.23
N ALA A 124 -0.45 -13.43 -4.09
CA ALA A 124 -0.05 -12.92 -2.78
C ALA A 124 1.45 -12.59 -2.70
N ALA A 125 2.31 -13.45 -3.26
CA ALA A 125 3.75 -13.25 -3.26
C ALA A 125 4.18 -12.06 -4.13
N VAL A 126 3.47 -11.79 -5.22
CA VAL A 126 3.71 -10.59 -6.04
C VAL A 126 3.20 -9.34 -5.32
N THR A 127 2.00 -9.38 -4.72
CA THR A 127 1.47 -8.28 -3.89
C THR A 127 2.43 -7.91 -2.75
N VAL A 128 2.96 -8.89 -2.02
CA VAL A 128 3.93 -8.65 -0.93
C VAL A 128 5.26 -8.10 -1.47
N ALA A 129 5.70 -8.56 -2.63
CA ALA A 129 6.91 -8.04 -3.26
C ALA A 129 6.75 -6.59 -3.75
N ASN A 130 5.54 -6.22 -4.18
CA ASN A 130 5.23 -4.86 -4.61
C ASN A 130 5.00 -3.91 -3.43
N GLY A 131 4.30 -4.37 -2.38
CA GLY A 131 3.93 -3.54 -1.23
C GLY A 131 5.03 -3.33 -0.19
N GLY A 132 6.29 -3.21 -0.61
CA GLY A 132 7.40 -2.92 0.29
C GLY A 132 7.31 -1.51 0.91
N ASP A 133 6.79 -0.54 0.16
CA ASP A 133 6.47 0.80 0.64
C ASP A 133 5.29 0.81 1.62
N ASN A 134 4.32 -0.10 1.47
CA ASN A 134 3.24 -0.29 2.46
C ASN A 134 3.82 -0.51 3.86
N LEU A 135 4.86 -1.35 4.01
CA LEU A 135 5.49 -1.57 5.32
C LEU A 135 6.05 -0.27 5.90
N GLY A 136 6.77 0.50 5.07
CA GLY A 136 7.41 1.76 5.47
C GLY A 136 6.42 2.84 5.90
N ILE A 137 5.14 2.71 5.56
CA ILE A 137 4.09 3.68 5.85
C ILE A 137 3.12 3.16 6.93
N TYR A 138 2.75 1.89 6.88
CA TYR A 138 1.81 1.29 7.82
C TYR A 138 2.44 1.10 9.20
N ILE A 139 3.73 0.77 9.29
CA ILE A 139 4.42 0.63 10.58
C ILE A 139 4.38 1.94 11.39
N PRO A 140 4.84 3.09 10.85
CA PRO A 140 4.72 4.38 11.54
C PRO A 140 3.27 4.74 11.92
N LEU A 141 2.31 4.50 11.03
CA LEU A 141 0.90 4.82 11.29
C LEU A 141 0.34 3.99 12.45
N PHE A 142 0.56 2.68 12.43
CA PHE A 142 0.05 1.79 13.48
C PHE A 142 0.75 2.00 14.82
N ALA A 143 2.04 2.35 14.81
CA ALA A 143 2.79 2.62 16.04
C ALA A 143 2.36 3.94 16.70
N THR A 144 1.91 4.91 15.91
CA THR A 144 1.45 6.22 16.44
C THR A 144 -0.01 6.23 16.86
N GLN A 145 -0.85 5.34 16.32
CA GLN A 145 -2.27 5.23 16.65
C GLN A 145 -2.69 3.77 16.90
N PRO A 146 -2.07 3.06 17.87
CA PRO A 146 -2.36 1.65 18.13
C PRO A 146 -3.82 1.39 18.55
N GLU A 147 -4.47 2.36 19.18
CA GLU A 147 -5.89 2.32 19.55
C GLU A 147 -6.84 2.25 18.35
N HIS A 148 -6.39 2.71 17.17
CA HIS A 148 -7.15 2.69 15.92
C HIS A 148 -6.76 1.52 15.00
N LEU A 149 -5.87 0.63 15.43
CA LEU A 149 -5.36 -0.47 14.61
C LEU A 149 -6.48 -1.33 13.99
N ALA A 150 -7.44 -1.76 14.81
CA ALA A 150 -8.56 -2.58 14.34
C ALA A 150 -9.41 -1.84 13.28
N PHE A 151 -9.57 -0.53 13.43
CA PHE A 151 -10.28 0.30 12.47
C PHE A 151 -9.51 0.40 11.14
N PHE A 152 -8.19 0.62 11.19
CA PHE A 152 -7.36 0.61 9.98
C PHE A 152 -7.41 -0.72 9.24
N VAL A 153 -7.35 -1.86 9.95
CA VAL A 153 -7.46 -3.19 9.35
C VAL A 153 -8.78 -3.36 8.60
N VAL A 154 -9.90 -2.94 9.19
CA VAL A 154 -11.22 -3.02 8.53
C VAL A 154 -11.29 -2.12 7.29
N VAL A 155 -10.81 -0.88 7.40
CA VAL A 155 -10.79 0.04 6.26
C VAL A 155 -9.89 -0.49 5.14
N PHE A 156 -8.71 -1.01 5.46
CA PHE A 156 -7.79 -1.57 4.48
C PHE A 156 -8.35 -2.82 3.81
N ALA A 157 -9.08 -3.67 4.54
CA ALA A 157 -9.78 -4.82 3.96
C ALA A 157 -10.89 -4.36 2.99
N ALA A 158 -11.68 -3.35 3.37
CA ALA A 158 -12.70 -2.78 2.50
C ALA A 158 -12.11 -2.11 1.25
N MET A 159 -11.00 -1.39 1.42
CA MET A 159 -10.28 -0.78 0.31
C MET A 159 -9.62 -1.83 -0.59
N THR A 160 -9.14 -2.94 -0.04
CA THR A 160 -8.63 -4.07 -0.83
C THR A 160 -9.72 -4.63 -1.74
N ALA A 161 -10.96 -4.78 -1.23
CA ALA A 161 -12.10 -5.18 -2.06
C ALA A 161 -12.39 -4.16 -3.17
N LEU A 162 -12.34 -2.86 -2.85
CA LEU A 162 -12.51 -1.79 -3.83
C LEU A 162 -11.43 -1.85 -4.91
N TRP A 163 -10.17 -2.04 -4.53
CA TRP A 163 -9.04 -2.15 -5.46
C TRP A 163 -9.19 -3.34 -6.40
N CYS A 164 -9.60 -4.51 -5.87
CA CYS A 164 -9.92 -5.66 -6.71
C CYS A 164 -11.04 -5.34 -7.72
N ALA A 165 -12.10 -4.66 -7.28
CA ALA A 165 -13.19 -4.27 -8.18
C ALA A 165 -12.72 -3.26 -9.25
N LEU A 166 -11.94 -2.25 -8.86
CA LEU A 166 -11.36 -1.28 -9.79
C LEU A 166 -10.42 -1.97 -10.79
N GLY A 167 -9.47 -2.78 -10.33
CA GLY A 167 -8.57 -3.54 -11.20
C GLY A 167 -9.32 -4.41 -12.19
N TYR A 168 -10.40 -5.08 -11.76
CA TYR A 168 -11.27 -5.86 -12.65
C TYR A 168 -11.98 -5.00 -13.70
N LEU A 169 -12.55 -3.85 -13.30
CA LEU A 169 -13.21 -2.91 -14.23
C LEU A 169 -12.23 -2.31 -15.25
N LEU A 170 -10.96 -2.18 -14.87
CA LEU A 170 -9.92 -1.59 -15.71
C LEU A 170 -9.36 -2.55 -16.78
N VAL A 171 -9.68 -3.84 -16.73
CA VAL A 171 -9.23 -4.84 -17.74
C VAL A 171 -9.57 -4.38 -19.17
N ASN A 172 -10.72 -3.74 -19.37
CA ASN A 172 -11.16 -3.25 -20.68
C ASN A 172 -10.82 -1.77 -20.94
N ASN A 173 -10.25 -1.05 -19.97
CA ASN A 173 -9.97 0.38 -20.08
C ASN A 173 -8.63 0.76 -19.41
N ARG A 174 -7.54 0.14 -19.87
CA ARG A 174 -6.17 0.38 -19.39
C ARG A 174 -5.78 1.87 -19.41
N TYR A 175 -6.27 2.61 -20.41
CA TYR A 175 -6.04 4.05 -20.54
C TYR A 175 -6.57 4.88 -19.36
N ALA A 176 -7.72 4.50 -18.78
CA ALA A 176 -8.23 5.14 -17.58
C ALA A 176 -7.32 4.85 -16.37
N GLY A 177 -6.78 3.64 -16.26
CA GLY A 177 -5.82 3.25 -15.24
C GLY A 177 -4.55 4.08 -15.28
N GLU A 178 -3.94 4.21 -16.45
CA GLU A 178 -2.70 4.98 -16.64
C GLU A 178 -2.90 6.47 -16.33
N ARG A 179 -4.08 7.04 -16.59
CA ARG A 179 -4.40 8.42 -16.19
C ARG A 179 -4.50 8.56 -14.68
N VAL A 180 -5.23 7.66 -14.03
CA VAL A 180 -5.37 7.65 -12.56
C VAL A 180 -4.00 7.49 -11.91
N GLN A 181 -3.20 6.53 -12.39
CA GLN A 181 -1.87 6.28 -11.86
C GLN A 181 -0.94 7.48 -12.05
N ARG A 182 -0.94 8.14 -13.21
CA ARG A 182 -0.14 9.37 -13.41
C ARG A 182 -0.49 10.46 -12.40
N VAL A 183 -1.77 10.70 -12.16
CA VAL A 183 -2.23 11.70 -11.19
C VAL A 183 -1.86 11.31 -9.77
N ALA A 184 -2.11 10.06 -9.38
CA ALA A 184 -1.81 9.62 -8.02
C ALA A 184 -0.31 9.51 -7.77
N GLN A 185 0.49 9.03 -8.72
CA GLN A 185 1.94 9.15 -8.64
C GLN A 185 2.29 10.64 -8.47
N ALA A 186 1.68 11.57 -9.22
CA ALA A 186 1.97 13.02 -9.11
C ALA A 186 1.76 13.55 -7.68
N ALA A 187 0.69 13.11 -7.03
CA ALA A 187 0.35 13.47 -5.66
C ALA A 187 1.17 12.73 -4.59
N LEU A 188 1.60 11.48 -4.86
CA LEU A 188 2.21 10.57 -3.88
C LEU A 188 3.33 11.21 -3.04
N PRO A 189 4.34 11.88 -3.62
CA PRO A 189 5.44 12.42 -2.82
C PRO A 189 4.99 13.44 -1.79
N TRP A 190 3.99 14.27 -2.14
CA TRP A 190 3.44 15.29 -1.25
C TRP A 190 2.64 14.68 -0.11
N VAL A 191 1.86 13.63 -0.39
CA VAL A 191 1.13 12.87 0.63
C VAL A 191 2.09 12.24 1.63
N LEU A 192 3.16 11.60 1.14
CA LEU A 192 4.16 10.94 1.99
C LEU A 192 4.95 11.93 2.84
N ILE A 193 5.34 13.08 2.27
CA ILE A 193 6.00 14.16 3.02
C ILE A 193 5.05 14.68 4.10
N GLY A 194 3.79 14.95 3.76
CA GLY A 194 2.78 15.40 4.71
C GLY A 194 2.59 14.41 5.87
N LEU A 195 2.47 13.11 5.56
CA LEU A 195 2.35 12.05 6.55
C LEU A 195 3.61 11.96 7.44
N GLY A 196 4.80 12.01 6.84
CA GLY A 196 6.05 11.94 7.59
C GLY A 196 6.23 13.14 8.53
N LEU A 197 5.92 14.35 8.06
CA LEU A 197 5.92 15.55 8.90
C LEU A 197 4.88 15.48 10.02
N TYR A 198 3.69 14.96 9.72
CA TYR A 198 2.63 14.75 10.71
C TYR A 198 3.10 13.82 11.84
N ILE A 199 3.68 12.67 11.51
CA ILE A 199 4.21 11.72 12.49
C ILE A 199 5.39 12.33 13.26
N LEU A 200 6.32 13.00 12.57
CA LEU A 200 7.48 13.66 13.19
C LEU A 200 7.10 14.79 14.13
N SER A 201 5.95 15.44 13.95
CA SER A 201 5.49 16.49 14.86
C SER A 201 5.31 15.99 16.30
N GLY A 202 5.05 14.68 16.48
CA GLY A 202 5.01 14.03 17.79
C GLY A 202 6.36 13.98 18.51
N ALA A 203 7.49 14.11 17.78
CA ALA A 203 8.83 14.15 18.37
C ALA A 203 9.07 15.42 19.20
N ARG A 204 8.23 16.45 19.05
CA ARG A 204 8.28 17.67 19.88
C ARG A 204 8.14 17.39 21.37
N VAL A 205 7.60 16.24 21.76
CA VAL A 205 7.52 15.79 23.17
C VAL A 205 8.91 15.49 23.77
N LEU A 206 9.96 15.35 22.94
CA LEU A 206 11.34 15.15 23.38
C LEU A 206 12.13 16.45 23.62
N LEU A 207 11.58 17.61 23.23
CA LEU A 207 12.20 18.94 23.35
C LEU A 207 11.59 19.71 24.52
#